data_AF-A0A418XUI6-F1
#
_entry.id   AF-A0A418XUI6-F1
#
_cell.length_a   1.000
_cell.length_b   1.000
_cell.length_c   1.000
_cell.angle_alpha   90.00
_cell.angle_beta   90.00
_cell.angle_gamma   90.00
#
_symmetry.space_group_name_H-M   'P 1'
#
loop_
_entity.id
_entity.type
_entity.pdbx_description
1 polymer ?
#
loop_
_entity_poly.entity_id
_entity_poly.type
_entity_poly.pdbx_seq_one_letter_code
_entity_poly.pdbx_strand_id
1 'polypeptide(L)'
;MNDSFLSIRSVSGKFVVRGQPACALGHRLERSDGAVDGIYANWTWDGSCLTARNDRYGMFPIYYTCRDGEFAISSSIPRLLEAGASCALDEPALSVFFRLGFFIGDDTPFRDIRALPPNTTLRWNGRLQLESGGRALGRTQPPMSRDTALDTYIALFRQSIKRRPPPEPDFTVPLSGG
;
A
#
# COMPACT_ATOMS: atom_id res chain seq x y z
N MET A 1 -7.51 9.84 -11.97
CA MET A 1 -7.21 9.49 -10.57
C MET A 1 -6.46 10.69 -9.99
N ASN A 2 -6.87 11.21 -8.83
CA ASN A 2 -6.16 12.34 -8.24
C ASN A 2 -4.95 11.76 -7.48
N ASP A 3 -3.77 11.81 -8.11
CA ASP A 3 -2.56 11.24 -7.53
C ASP A 3 -2.19 12.01 -6.25
N SER A 4 -2.33 11.34 -5.11
CA SER A 4 -2.06 11.96 -3.80
C SER A 4 -0.56 12.01 -3.54
N PHE A 5 -0.08 13.09 -2.94
CA PHE A 5 1.35 13.34 -2.77
C PHE A 5 1.63 14.13 -1.49
N LEU A 6 2.74 13.84 -0.82
CA LEU A 6 3.28 14.61 0.27
C LEU A 6 4.80 14.63 0.20
N SER A 7 5.41 15.80 0.35
CA SER A 7 6.85 15.97 0.57
C SER A 7 7.10 16.72 1.87
N ILE A 8 8.11 16.27 2.60
CA ILE A 8 8.57 16.82 3.85
C ILE A 8 10.10 16.98 3.76
N ARG A 9 10.59 18.19 4.02
CA ARG A 9 12.02 18.51 4.06
C ARG A 9 12.38 19.13 5.40
N SER A 10 13.44 18.64 6.05
CA SER A 10 13.99 19.30 7.23
C SER A 10 14.93 20.45 6.82
N VAL A 11 14.63 21.67 7.26
CA VAL A 11 15.46 22.88 7.04
C VAL A 11 15.69 23.54 8.39
N SER A 12 16.95 23.53 8.86
CA SER A 12 17.36 24.19 10.11
C SER A 12 16.50 23.79 11.33
N GLY A 13 16.14 22.50 11.44
CA GLY A 13 15.34 21.97 12.54
C GLY A 13 13.83 22.20 12.43
N LYS A 14 13.33 22.74 11.31
CA LYS A 14 11.91 22.86 11.00
C LYS A 14 11.54 22.02 9.78
N PHE A 15 10.31 21.53 9.73
CA PHE A 15 9.80 20.81 8.57
C PHE A 15 9.09 21.77 7.59
N VAL A 16 9.50 21.72 6.33
CA VAL A 16 8.78 22.32 5.20
C VAL A 16 7.96 21.23 4.54
N VAL A 17 6.65 21.42 4.48
CA VAL A 17 5.69 20.41 4.00
C VAL A 17 4.98 20.92 2.75
N ARG A 18 4.83 20.05 1.74
CA ARG A 18 4.08 20.34 0.50
C ARG A 18 3.20 19.14 0.13
N GLY A 19 2.01 19.40 -0.42
CA GLY A 19 1.05 18.36 -0.80
C GLY A 19 0.01 18.07 0.28
N GLN A 20 -0.65 16.91 0.19
CA GLN A 20 -1.72 16.52 1.11
C GLN A 20 -1.15 15.83 2.37
N PRO A 21 -1.29 16.41 3.57
CA PRO A 21 -0.77 15.82 4.81
C PRO A 21 -1.49 14.53 5.19
N ALA A 22 -2.68 14.28 4.63
CA ALA A 22 -3.40 13.04 4.79
C ALA A 22 -3.91 12.51 3.45
N CYS A 23 -3.93 11.19 3.30
CA CYS A 23 -4.55 10.49 2.19
C CYS A 23 -5.19 9.20 2.71
N ALA A 24 -6.33 8.85 2.13
CA ALA A 24 -6.97 7.56 2.35
C ALA A 24 -7.49 7.04 1.00
N LEU A 25 -7.10 5.81 0.67
CA LEU A 25 -7.47 5.10 -0.54
C LEU A 25 -8.16 3.79 -0.18
N GLY A 26 -9.11 3.37 -1.01
CA GLY A 26 -9.80 2.10 -0.85
C GLY A 26 -10.81 2.06 0.29
N HIS A 27 -11.02 0.87 0.84
CA HIS A 27 -12.04 0.57 1.84
C HIS A 27 -11.43 -0.14 3.03
N ARG A 28 -11.56 0.50 4.20
CA ARG A 28 -11.18 -0.07 5.49
C ARG A 28 -12.37 -0.81 6.09
N LEU A 29 -12.10 -1.97 6.65
CA LEU A 29 -13.07 -2.80 7.36
C LEU A 29 -12.59 -2.93 8.80
N GLU A 30 -13.32 -2.33 9.73
CA GLU A 30 -13.04 -2.49 11.15
C GLU A 30 -13.43 -3.90 11.58
N ARG A 31 -12.52 -4.60 12.25
CA ARG A 31 -12.80 -5.91 12.83
C ARG A 31 -13.21 -5.75 14.29
N SER A 32 -13.92 -6.75 14.81
CA SER A 32 -14.35 -6.79 16.21
C SER A 32 -13.19 -6.82 17.22
N ASP A 33 -11.99 -7.24 16.78
CA ASP A 33 -10.76 -7.26 17.59
C ASP A 33 -9.98 -5.93 17.55
N GLY A 34 -10.54 -4.88 16.92
CA GLY A 34 -9.89 -3.58 16.76
C GLY A 34 -8.81 -3.55 15.67
N ALA A 35 -8.54 -4.67 15.00
CA ALA A 35 -7.65 -4.68 13.85
C ALA A 35 -8.39 -4.15 12.60
N VAL A 36 -7.63 -3.53 11.71
CA VAL A 36 -8.14 -3.01 10.43
C VAL A 36 -7.90 -4.05 9.34
N ASP A 37 -8.94 -4.38 8.60
CA ASP A 37 -8.93 -5.22 7.41
C ASP A 37 -9.38 -4.40 6.18
N GLY A 38 -9.52 -5.04 5.03
CA GLY A 38 -9.97 -4.44 3.78
C GLY A 38 -8.85 -4.31 2.76
N ILE A 39 -9.07 -3.41 1.80
CA ILE A 39 -8.15 -3.09 0.71
C ILE A 39 -7.96 -1.60 0.78
N TYR A 40 -6.81 -1.14 1.29
CA TYR A 40 -6.61 0.25 1.63
C TYR A 40 -5.14 0.65 1.65
N ALA A 41 -4.93 1.94 1.51
CA ALA A 41 -3.66 2.62 1.73
C ALA A 41 -3.95 3.98 2.35
N ASN A 42 -3.15 4.43 3.31
CA ASN A 42 -3.28 5.76 3.87
C ASN A 42 -1.94 6.31 4.38
N TRP A 43 -1.92 7.64 4.56
CA TRP A 43 -0.92 8.31 5.38
C TRP A 43 -1.49 9.51 6.09
N THR A 44 -0.82 9.92 7.17
CA THR A 44 -1.10 11.14 7.94
C THR A 44 0.19 11.74 8.47
N TRP A 45 0.36 13.05 8.29
CA TRP A 45 1.41 13.87 8.90
C TRP A 45 0.82 14.71 10.03
N ASP A 46 1.36 14.55 11.24
CA ASP A 46 0.87 15.26 12.44
C ASP A 46 1.61 16.58 12.75
N GLY A 47 2.56 16.98 11.90
CA GLY A 47 3.47 18.11 12.16
C GLY A 47 4.88 17.69 12.60
N SER A 48 5.05 16.43 13.03
CA SER A 48 6.31 15.88 13.52
C SER A 48 6.65 14.49 12.99
N CYS A 49 5.63 13.67 12.72
CA CYS A 49 5.76 12.29 12.28
C CYS A 49 4.75 11.99 11.17
N LEU A 50 5.26 11.37 10.10
CA LEU A 50 4.46 10.79 9.04
C LEU A 50 4.22 9.34 9.42
N THR A 51 2.96 8.91 9.42
CA THR A 51 2.61 7.50 9.50
C THR A 51 1.86 7.11 8.25
N ALA A 52 2.32 6.06 7.56
CA ALA A 52 1.64 5.48 6.42
C ALA A 52 1.42 3.98 6.61
N ARG A 53 0.31 3.44 6.10
CA ARG A 53 -0.02 2.02 6.22
C ARG A 53 -0.80 1.54 5.01
N ASN A 54 -0.52 0.31 4.57
CA ASN A 54 -1.29 -0.38 3.54
C ASN A 54 -1.91 -1.69 4.07
N ASP A 55 -2.79 -2.27 3.27
CA ASP A 55 -3.43 -3.54 3.53
C ASP A 55 -2.47 -4.74 3.37
N ARG A 56 -2.99 -5.93 3.68
CA ARG A 56 -2.22 -7.19 3.69
C ARG A 56 -1.59 -7.59 2.35
N TYR A 57 -2.06 -7.02 1.24
CA TYR A 57 -1.59 -7.30 -0.11
C TYR A 57 -0.86 -6.10 -0.73
N GLY A 58 -0.95 -4.91 -0.13
CA GLY A 58 -0.44 -3.69 -0.74
C GLY A 58 -1.15 -3.35 -2.06
N MET A 59 -2.46 -3.63 -2.13
CA MET A 59 -3.22 -3.55 -3.38
C MET A 59 -3.23 -2.14 -3.98
N PHE A 60 -3.35 -1.13 -3.13
CA PHE A 60 -3.13 0.26 -3.53
C PHE A 60 -1.64 0.58 -3.33
N PRO A 61 -0.87 0.79 -4.41
CA PRO A 61 0.54 1.07 -4.26
C PRO A 61 0.75 2.43 -3.60
N ILE A 62 1.64 2.44 -2.61
CA ILE A 62 2.26 3.65 -2.07
C ILE A 62 3.72 3.59 -2.47
N TYR A 63 4.24 4.65 -3.04
CA TYR A 63 5.65 4.82 -3.35
C TYR A 63 6.23 5.90 -2.45
N TYR A 64 7.51 5.76 -2.11
CA TYR A 64 8.20 6.77 -1.33
C TYR A 64 9.67 6.89 -1.72
N THR A 65 10.25 8.03 -1.39
CA THR A 65 11.68 8.28 -1.45
C THR A 65 12.15 8.94 -0.16
N CYS A 66 13.37 8.64 0.27
CA CYS A 66 13.97 9.17 1.50
C CYS A 66 15.46 9.41 1.28
N ARG A 67 15.90 10.68 1.28
CA ARG A 67 17.31 11.09 1.07
C ARG A 67 17.62 12.36 1.83
N ASP A 68 18.80 12.45 2.43
CA ASP A 68 19.35 13.71 2.97
C ASP A 68 18.39 14.51 3.89
N GLY A 69 17.57 13.81 4.70
CA GLY A 69 16.59 14.45 5.58
C GLY A 69 15.32 14.94 4.87
N GLU A 70 15.14 14.57 3.60
CA GLU A 70 13.94 14.74 2.79
C GLU A 70 13.20 13.42 2.63
N PHE A 71 11.88 13.51 2.64
CA PHE A 71 10.99 12.40 2.43
C PHE A 71 9.84 12.81 1.52
N ALA A 72 9.48 11.96 0.58
CA ALA A 72 8.26 12.14 -0.19
C ALA A 72 7.52 10.81 -0.38
N ILE A 73 6.20 10.87 -0.41
CA ILE A 73 5.29 9.74 -0.54
C ILE A 73 4.18 10.07 -1.53
N SER A 74 3.77 9.10 -2.33
CA SER A 74 2.70 9.26 -3.29
C SER A 74 2.06 7.93 -3.67
N SER A 75 0.82 7.97 -4.18
CA SER A 75 0.22 6.84 -4.89
C SER A 75 0.72 6.70 -6.34
N SER A 76 1.63 7.57 -6.79
CA SER A 76 2.07 7.69 -8.19
C SER A 76 3.56 8.00 -8.28
N ILE A 77 4.33 7.14 -8.97
CA ILE A 77 5.75 7.39 -9.24
C ILE A 77 5.96 8.69 -10.05
N PRO A 78 5.19 8.98 -11.12
CA PRO A 78 5.29 10.26 -11.83
C PRO A 78 5.24 11.48 -10.91
N ARG A 79 4.37 11.49 -9.89
CA ARG A 79 4.30 12.60 -8.93
C ARG A 79 5.55 12.75 -8.08
N LEU A 80 6.19 11.65 -7.69
CA LEU A 80 7.47 11.72 -7.00
C LEU A 80 8.56 12.31 -7.90
N LEU A 81 8.60 11.93 -9.17
CA LEU A 81 9.55 12.47 -10.15
C LEU A 81 9.33 13.97 -10.41
N GLU A 82 8.07 14.40 -10.60
CA GLU A 82 7.71 15.83 -10.73
C GLU A 82 8.10 16.64 -9.50
N ALA A 83 8.05 16.02 -8.31
CA ALA A 83 8.46 16.63 -7.06
C ALA A 83 9.99 16.68 -6.84
N GLY A 84 10.78 16.15 -7.78
CA GLY A 84 12.24 16.18 -7.73
C GLY A 84 12.88 14.90 -7.21
N ALA A 85 12.15 13.79 -7.09
CA ALA A 85 12.77 12.49 -6.86
C ALA A 85 13.72 12.16 -8.03
N SER A 86 14.86 11.56 -7.70
CA SER A 86 15.86 11.15 -8.68
C SER A 86 15.28 10.16 -9.69
N CYS A 87 15.52 10.43 -10.98
CA CYS A 87 15.17 9.55 -12.09
C CYS A 87 16.25 8.50 -12.38
N ALA A 88 17.23 8.32 -11.49
CA ALA A 88 18.28 7.32 -11.66
C ALA A 88 17.68 5.91 -11.70
N LEU A 89 17.93 5.20 -12.80
CA LEU A 89 17.40 3.87 -13.03
C LEU A 89 18.07 2.83 -12.13
N ASP A 90 17.29 1.83 -11.75
CA ASP A 90 17.76 0.60 -11.11
C ASP A 90 17.90 -0.49 -12.18
N GLU A 91 19.08 -0.56 -12.82
CA GLU A 91 19.36 -1.53 -13.88
C GLU A 91 19.13 -3.00 -13.44
N PRO A 92 19.55 -3.43 -12.24
CA PRO A 92 19.17 -4.74 -11.71
C PRO A 92 17.65 -4.96 -11.67
N ALA A 93 16.88 -4.02 -11.09
CA ALA A 93 15.42 -4.14 -11.00
C ALA A 93 14.76 -4.19 -12.39
N LEU A 94 15.23 -3.37 -13.34
CA LEU A 94 14.77 -3.37 -14.72
C LEU A 94 15.07 -4.70 -15.42
N SER A 95 16.27 -5.25 -15.24
CA SER A 95 16.63 -6.57 -15.78
C SER A 95 15.69 -7.67 -15.26
N VAL A 96 15.32 -7.61 -13.98
CA VAL A 96 14.33 -8.53 -13.39
C VAL A 96 12.94 -8.31 -14.00
N PHE A 97 12.50 -7.06 -14.12
CA PHE A 97 11.22 -6.71 -14.73
C PHE A 97 11.12 -7.21 -16.18
N PHE A 98 12.14 -7.00 -17.01
CA PHE A 98 12.13 -7.48 -18.39
C PHE A 98 12.09 -9.01 -18.50
N ARG A 99 12.56 -9.73 -17.47
CA ARG A 99 12.51 -11.20 -17.44
C ARG A 99 11.18 -11.74 -16.90
N LEU A 100 10.60 -11.11 -15.89
CA LEU A 100 9.46 -11.65 -15.14
C LEU A 100 8.12 -10.92 -15.43
N GLY A 101 8.17 -9.71 -15.97
CA GLY A 101 7.01 -8.84 -16.18
C GLY A 101 6.57 -8.07 -14.93
N PHE A 102 7.28 -8.18 -13.81
CA PHE A 102 7.00 -7.49 -12.55
C PHE A 102 8.28 -7.27 -11.72
N PHE A 103 8.24 -6.30 -10.81
CA PHE A 103 9.32 -6.01 -9.86
C PHE A 103 9.26 -6.93 -8.62
N ILE A 104 10.41 -7.15 -7.98
CA ILE A 104 10.50 -8.00 -6.79
C ILE A 104 10.60 -7.14 -5.53
N GLY A 105 9.95 -7.58 -4.45
CA GLY A 105 10.03 -6.89 -3.17
C GLY A 105 9.42 -5.49 -3.24
N ASP A 106 10.22 -4.48 -2.92
CA ASP A 106 9.87 -3.06 -2.93
C ASP A 106 10.51 -2.30 -4.08
N ASP A 107 11.11 -3.00 -5.05
CA ASP A 107 11.77 -2.41 -6.20
C ASP A 107 10.78 -1.65 -7.08
N THR A 108 11.30 -0.60 -7.72
CA THR A 108 10.64 0.13 -8.80
C THR A 108 11.67 0.30 -9.95
N PRO A 109 11.29 0.89 -11.10
CA PRO A 109 12.26 1.21 -12.15
C PRO A 109 13.38 2.16 -11.69
N PHE A 110 13.19 2.86 -10.57
CA PHE A 110 14.06 3.92 -10.08
C PHE A 110 14.73 3.49 -8.78
N ARG A 111 16.05 3.66 -8.70
CA ARG A 111 16.88 3.25 -7.56
C ARG A 111 16.41 3.87 -6.24
N ASP A 112 15.85 5.07 -6.37
CA ASP A 112 15.64 6.01 -5.29
C ASP A 112 14.18 6.07 -4.85
N ILE A 113 13.31 5.31 -5.51
CA ILE A 113 11.88 5.21 -5.24
C ILE A 113 11.57 3.76 -4.89
N ARG A 114 10.93 3.55 -3.75
CA ARG A 114 10.56 2.23 -3.25
C ARG A 114 9.05 2.13 -3.13
N ALA A 115 8.49 0.96 -3.40
CA ALA A 115 7.11 0.65 -3.08
C ALA A 115 6.99 0.29 -1.60
N LEU A 116 5.96 0.75 -0.91
CA LEU A 116 5.69 0.35 0.46
C LEU A 116 5.32 -1.15 0.47
N PRO A 117 6.06 -2.02 1.17
CA PRO A 117 5.75 -3.45 1.19
C PRO A 117 4.35 -3.72 1.75
N PRO A 118 3.69 -4.83 1.39
CA PRO A 118 2.40 -5.20 1.96
C PRO A 118 2.42 -5.29 3.49
N ASN A 119 1.27 -5.04 4.12
CA ASN A 119 1.08 -5.11 5.57
C ASN A 119 2.13 -4.34 6.38
N THR A 120 2.55 -3.17 5.90
CA THR A 120 3.65 -2.43 6.51
C THR A 120 3.19 -1.09 7.03
N THR A 121 3.66 -0.73 8.22
CA THR A 121 3.55 0.62 8.77
C THR A 121 4.88 1.33 8.55
N LEU A 122 4.84 2.42 7.79
CA LEU A 122 5.96 3.33 7.61
C LEU A 122 5.82 4.48 8.60
N ARG A 123 6.92 4.82 9.28
CA ARG A 123 7.05 6.03 10.08
C ARG A 123 8.24 6.85 9.64
N TRP A 124 8.07 8.17 9.58
CA TRP A 124 9.16 9.09 9.28
C TRP A 124 9.07 10.36 10.11
N ASN A 125 10.13 10.69 10.83
CA ASN A 125 10.28 11.90 11.66
C ASN A 125 11.69 12.52 11.49
N GLY A 126 12.26 12.40 10.29
CA GLY A 126 13.68 12.61 10.01
C GLY A 126 14.47 11.30 9.88
N ARG A 127 13.96 10.21 10.45
CA ARG A 127 14.47 8.85 10.22
C ARG A 127 13.35 7.95 9.72
N LEU A 128 13.62 7.20 8.64
CA LEU A 128 12.69 6.19 8.14
C LEU A 128 12.70 4.95 9.02
N GLN A 129 11.51 4.48 9.38
CA GLN A 129 11.27 3.23 10.07
C GLN A 129 10.17 2.46 9.34
N LEU A 130 10.38 1.17 9.13
CA LEU A 130 9.40 0.27 8.53
C LEU A 130 9.14 -0.87 9.52
N GLU A 131 7.87 -1.05 9.88
CA GLU A 131 7.41 -2.16 10.68
C GLU A 131 6.49 -3.03 9.81
N SER A 132 7.03 -4.16 9.35
CA SER A 132 6.26 -5.12 8.57
C SER A 132 5.51 -6.06 9.50
N GLY A 133 4.20 -6.19 9.31
CA GLY A 133 3.39 -7.23 9.94
C GLY A 133 3.60 -8.62 9.31
N GLY A 134 4.54 -8.75 8.38
CA GLY A 134 4.83 -9.99 7.66
C GLY A 134 3.79 -10.31 6.58
N ARG A 135 4.11 -11.32 5.76
CA ARG A 135 3.17 -11.88 4.79
C ARG A 135 2.18 -12.77 5.52
N ALA A 136 0.89 -12.59 5.25
CA ALA A 136 -0.13 -13.55 5.65
C ALA A 136 0.07 -14.85 4.86
N LEU A 137 0.98 -15.70 5.32
CA LEU A 137 1.10 -17.06 4.81
C LEU A 137 -0.21 -17.78 5.18
N GLY A 138 -0.85 -18.39 4.18
CA GLY A 138 -2.05 -19.18 4.42
C GLY A 138 -1.79 -20.18 5.53
N ARG A 139 -2.62 -20.17 6.57
CA ARG A 139 -2.51 -21.16 7.64
C ARG A 139 -2.84 -22.53 7.06
N THR A 140 -1.96 -23.50 7.28
CA THR A 140 -2.24 -24.90 6.99
C THR A 140 -3.55 -25.27 7.66
N GLN A 141 -4.54 -25.64 6.86
CA GLN A 141 -5.81 -26.10 7.37
C GLN A 141 -5.66 -27.58 7.77
N PRO A 142 -6.28 -28.01 8.87
CA PRO A 142 -6.36 -29.43 9.17
C PRO A 142 -7.07 -30.18 8.02
N PRO A 143 -6.78 -31.48 7.82
CA PRO A 143 -7.47 -32.29 6.83
C PRO A 143 -9.00 -32.19 7.02
N MET A 144 -9.73 -32.00 5.92
CA MET A 144 -11.19 -31.92 5.91
C MET A 144 -11.76 -32.68 4.72
N SER A 145 -13.01 -33.10 4.83
CA SER A 145 -13.73 -33.72 3.71
C SER A 145 -13.98 -32.68 2.60
N ARG A 146 -14.23 -33.18 1.39
CA ARG A 146 -14.60 -32.35 0.24
C ARG A 146 -15.86 -31.52 0.53
N ASP A 147 -16.87 -32.13 1.15
CA ASP A 147 -18.14 -31.46 1.43
C ASP A 147 -17.95 -30.32 2.43
N THR A 148 -17.18 -30.54 3.50
CA THR A 148 -16.82 -29.49 4.44
C THR A 148 -16.03 -28.36 3.79
N ALA A 149 -15.10 -28.68 2.87
CA ALA A 149 -14.35 -27.67 2.15
C ALA A 149 -15.24 -26.80 1.25
N LEU A 150 -16.22 -27.42 0.56
CA LEU A 150 -17.20 -26.71 -0.28
C LEU A 150 -18.06 -25.76 0.55
N ASP A 151 -18.64 -26.26 1.64
CA ASP A 151 -19.48 -25.45 2.53
C ASP A 151 -18.69 -24.28 3.13
N THR A 152 -17.44 -24.55 3.55
CA THR A 152 -16.54 -23.52 4.09
C THR A 152 -16.21 -22.46 3.05
N TYR A 153 -15.89 -22.86 1.82
CA TYR A 153 -15.62 -21.92 0.73
C TYR A 153 -16.83 -21.03 0.43
N ILE A 154 -18.02 -21.63 0.28
CA ILE A 154 -19.26 -20.89 0.02
C ILE A 154 -19.54 -19.90 1.15
N ALA A 155 -19.38 -20.32 2.41
CA ALA A 155 -19.59 -19.46 3.57
C ALA A 155 -18.61 -18.28 3.60
N LEU A 156 -17.31 -18.53 3.42
CA LEU A 156 -16.27 -17.50 3.41
C LEU A 156 -16.43 -16.54 2.23
N PHE A 157 -16.76 -17.05 1.05
CA PHE A 157 -17.01 -16.23 -0.13
C PHE A 157 -18.20 -15.29 0.11
N ARG A 158 -19.36 -15.81 0.55
CA ARG A 158 -20.53 -15.01 0.90
C ARG A 158 -20.21 -13.96 1.97
N GLN A 159 -19.44 -14.33 2.99
CA GLN A 159 -19.00 -13.40 4.03
C GLN A 159 -18.13 -12.28 3.45
N SER A 160 -17.24 -12.59 2.51
CA SER A 160 -16.35 -11.60 1.88
C SER A 160 -17.12 -10.55 1.08
N ILE A 161 -18.19 -10.97 0.39
CA ILE A 161 -19.09 -10.09 -0.37
C ILE A 161 -19.93 -9.24 0.58
N LYS A 162 -20.55 -9.85 1.61
CA LYS A 162 -21.36 -9.13 2.60
C LYS A 162 -20.61 -8.01 3.32
N ARG A 163 -19.30 -8.18 3.53
CA ARG A 163 -18.44 -7.16 4.17
C ARG A 163 -18.13 -5.97 3.25
N ARG A 164 -18.44 -6.04 1.96
CA ARG A 164 -18.14 -5.01 0.96
C ARG A 164 -19.41 -4.63 0.20
N PRO A 165 -20.42 -4.11 0.91
CA PRO A 165 -21.57 -3.57 0.20
C PRO A 165 -21.10 -2.45 -0.73
N PRO A 166 -21.73 -2.31 -1.91
CA PRO A 166 -21.47 -1.18 -2.78
C PRO A 166 -21.76 0.13 -2.04
N PRO A 167 -21.03 1.22 -2.34
CA PRO A 167 -21.24 2.51 -1.69
C PRO A 167 -22.62 3.11 -2.03
N GLU A 168 -23.17 2.74 -3.18
CA GLU A 168 -24.44 3.21 -3.71
C GLU A 168 -25.36 2.02 -4.01
N PRO A 169 -26.68 2.20 -3.99
CA PRO A 169 -27.64 1.14 -4.34
C PRO A 169 -27.44 0.60 -5.76
N ASP A 170 -27.10 1.49 -6.68
CA ASP A 170 -26.82 1.17 -8.08
C ASP A 170 -25.31 0.99 -8.27
N PHE A 171 -24.90 -0.22 -8.66
CA PHE A 171 -23.49 -0.54 -8.87
C PHE A 171 -23.31 -1.49 -10.06
N THR A 172 -22.11 -1.49 -10.63
CA THR A 172 -21.76 -2.33 -11.78
C THR A 172 -20.98 -3.55 -11.33
N VAL A 173 -21.33 -4.71 -11.90
CA VAL A 173 -20.54 -5.94 -11.77
C VAL A 173 -20.04 -6.33 -13.16
N PRO A 174 -18.72 -6.30 -13.43
CA PRO A 174 -18.18 -6.77 -14.70
C PRO A 174 -18.31 -8.29 -14.77
N LEU A 175 -18.93 -8.80 -15.84
CA LEU A 175 -19.11 -10.24 -16.07
C LEU A 175 -18.22 -10.68 -17.25
N SER A 176 -17.39 -11.70 -17.04
CA SER A 176 -16.49 -12.25 -18.07
C SER A 176 -17.01 -13.53 -18.75
N GLY A 177 -18.07 -14.16 -18.21
CA GLY A 177 -18.60 -15.43 -18.69
C GLY A 177 -18.18 -16.66 -17.87
N GLY A 178 -17.21 -16.51 -16.95
CA GLY A 178 -16.67 -17.61 -16.14
C GLY A 178 -15.52 -18.33 -16.82
#